data_AF-A0A520HSS1-F1
#
_entry.id   AF-A0A520HSS1-F1
#
_cell.length_a   1.000
_cell.length_b   1.000
_cell.length_c   1.000
_cell.angle_alpha   90.00
_cell.angle_beta   90.00
_cell.angle_gamma   90.00
#
_symmetry.space_group_name_H-M   'P 1'
#
loop_
_entity.id
_entity.type
_entity.pdbx_description
1 polymer ?
#
loop_
_entity_poly.entity_id
_entity_poly.type
_entity_poly.pdbx_seq_one_letter_code
_entity_poly.pdbx_strand_id
1 'polypeptide(L)'
;CLSAGESSIAVIGEHPLGGGWPFAIPDPSCTDAVLVEVELVDEALSISTTVGAGTQAPERAAMIRPTDGGIVTAARCTVAIDRSGDIAEAMSTALLVADAARARRLLDAAPARRFLYDLSKAAARTDDTARMQAA
;
A
#
# COMPACT_ATOMS: atom_id res chain seq x y z
N CYS A 1 5.27 10.72 -16.61
CA CYS A 1 5.07 10.34 -15.19
C CYS A 1 5.16 11.60 -14.34
N LEU A 2 4.20 11.80 -13.45
CA LEU A 2 4.16 12.87 -12.44
C LEU A 2 4.19 12.22 -11.05
N SER A 3 5.06 12.70 -10.16
CA SER A 3 5.12 12.25 -8.76
C SER A 3 4.68 13.38 -7.84
N ALA A 4 3.67 13.15 -7.01
CA ALA A 4 3.17 14.11 -6.03
C ALA A 4 3.59 13.64 -4.62
N GLY A 5 4.83 13.98 -4.23
CA GLY A 5 5.47 13.43 -3.04
C GLY A 5 6.03 12.02 -3.26
N GLU A 6 6.29 11.29 -2.18
CA GLU A 6 6.81 9.91 -2.21
C GLU A 6 5.72 8.84 -2.29
N SER A 7 4.44 9.21 -2.14
CA SER A 7 3.32 8.26 -1.96
C SER A 7 2.41 8.11 -3.17
N SER A 8 2.48 9.01 -4.16
CA SER A 8 1.49 9.06 -5.25
C SER A 8 2.09 9.42 -6.60
N ILE A 9 1.68 8.66 -7.62
CA ILE A 9 2.18 8.72 -8.99
C ILE A 9 1.01 8.79 -9.96
N ALA A 10 1.13 9.60 -11.02
CA ALA A 10 0.22 9.58 -12.16
C ALA A 10 0.99 9.42 -13.47
N VAL A 11 0.47 8.59 -14.37
CA VAL A 11 1.03 8.41 -15.72
C VAL A 11 0.03 8.87 -16.78
N ILE A 12 0.56 9.39 -17.88
CA ILE A 12 -0.21 9.84 -19.04
C ILE A 12 0.35 9.12 -20.25
N GLY A 13 -0.51 8.41 -20.97
CA GLY A 13 -0.18 7.60 -22.12
C GLY A 13 0.67 6.38 -21.80
N GLU A 14 1.08 5.71 -22.86
CA GLU A 14 1.98 4.55 -22.81
C GLU A 14 3.42 4.95 -22.48
N HIS A 15 4.19 3.96 -22.03
CA HIS A 15 5.63 4.11 -21.88
C HIS A 15 6.29 4.32 -23.27
N PRO A 16 7.34 5.16 -23.41
CA PRO A 16 7.94 5.45 -24.72
C PRO A 16 8.51 4.23 -25.47
N LEU A 17 8.78 3.14 -24.77
CA LEU A 17 9.23 1.86 -25.35
C LEU A 17 8.08 0.90 -25.69
N GLY A 18 6.82 1.35 -25.54
CA GLY A 18 5.60 0.57 -25.74
C GLY A 18 5.06 -0.04 -24.44
N GLY A 19 3.73 -0.19 -24.37
CA GLY A 19 3.05 -0.82 -23.24
C GLY A 19 2.85 0.12 -22.03
N GLY A 20 2.50 -0.48 -20.89
CA GLY A 20 2.28 0.24 -19.64
C GLY A 20 3.57 0.70 -18.97
N TRP A 21 3.44 1.66 -18.06
CA TRP A 21 4.53 2.06 -17.18
C TRP A 21 4.66 1.04 -16.03
N PRO A 22 5.78 0.32 -15.90
CA PRO A 22 5.96 -0.67 -14.85
C PRO A 22 6.35 0.01 -13.53
N PHE A 23 5.71 -0.41 -12.44
CA PHE A 23 6.05 0.00 -11.08
C PHE A 23 6.13 -1.21 -10.17
N ALA A 24 7.23 -1.30 -9.42
CA ALA A 24 7.39 -2.23 -8.31
C ALA A 24 7.18 -1.47 -7.00
N ILE A 25 6.23 -1.93 -6.19
CA ILE A 25 5.93 -1.30 -4.90
C ILE A 25 6.75 -2.00 -3.81
N PRO A 26 7.71 -1.32 -3.17
CA PRO A 26 8.58 -1.95 -2.18
C PRO A 26 7.80 -2.29 -0.90
N ASP A 27 8.25 -3.33 -0.21
CA ASP A 27 7.84 -3.58 1.17
C ASP A 27 8.52 -2.56 2.09
N PRO A 28 7.76 -1.69 2.79
CA PRO A 28 8.35 -0.67 3.64
C PRO A 28 9.05 -1.26 4.89
N SER A 29 8.89 -2.56 5.16
CA SER A 29 9.56 -3.28 6.24
C SER A 29 10.75 -4.13 5.80
N CYS A 30 10.98 -4.29 4.49
CA CYS A 30 12.06 -5.12 3.94
C CYS A 30 12.57 -4.55 2.61
N THR A 31 13.79 -3.98 2.64
CA THR A 31 14.39 -3.23 1.51
C THR A 31 14.48 -4.01 0.20
N ASP A 32 14.59 -5.34 0.26
CA ASP A 32 14.79 -6.19 -0.92
C ASP A 32 13.50 -6.92 -1.36
N ALA A 33 12.35 -6.59 -0.76
CA ALA A 33 11.08 -7.22 -1.07
C ALA A 33 10.14 -6.28 -1.82
N VAL A 34 9.39 -6.85 -2.77
CA VAL A 34 8.34 -6.18 -3.53
C VAL A 34 6.98 -6.74 -3.11
N LEU A 35 6.04 -5.86 -2.79
CA LEU A 35 4.67 -6.23 -2.43
C LEU A 35 3.84 -6.56 -3.67
N VAL A 36 3.97 -5.74 -4.72
CA VAL A 36 3.25 -5.90 -5.99
C VAL A 36 3.97 -5.19 -7.12
N GLU A 37 3.88 -5.78 -8.30
CA GLU A 37 4.25 -5.16 -9.57
C GLU A 37 2.98 -4.83 -10.35
N VAL A 38 2.92 -3.63 -10.90
CA VAL A 38 1.77 -3.14 -11.66
C VAL A 38 2.23 -2.40 -12.91
N GLU A 39 1.40 -2.48 -13.96
CA GLU A 39 1.54 -1.66 -15.16
C GLU A 39 0.39 -0.67 -15.25
N LEU A 40 0.73 0.60 -15.50
CA LEU A 40 -0.20 1.72 -15.55
C LEU A 40 -0.25 2.36 -16.94
N VAL A 41 -1.45 2.70 -17.41
CA VAL A 41 -1.69 3.54 -18.61
C VAL A 41 -2.87 4.45 -18.32
N ASP A 42 -2.66 5.77 -18.40
CA ASP A 42 -3.69 6.78 -18.05
C ASP A 42 -4.32 6.53 -16.67
N GLU A 43 -3.49 6.17 -15.70
CA GLU A 43 -3.87 5.80 -14.34
C GLU A 43 -2.96 6.53 -13.32
N ALA A 44 -3.46 6.62 -12.11
CA ALA A 44 -2.76 7.08 -10.94
C ALA A 44 -2.70 5.97 -9.89
N LEU A 45 -1.64 5.97 -9.10
CA LEU A 45 -1.34 5.05 -8.02
C LEU A 45 -1.10 5.85 -6.76
N SER A 46 -1.68 5.42 -5.64
CA SER A 46 -1.41 5.95 -4.30
C SER A 46 -1.12 4.83 -3.32
N ILE A 47 -0.16 5.08 -2.43
CA ILE A 47 0.28 4.18 -1.37
C ILE A 47 0.01 4.83 -0.02
N SER A 48 -0.65 4.09 0.86
CA SER A 48 -0.80 4.46 2.27
C SER A 48 -0.24 3.36 3.16
N THR A 49 0.57 3.73 4.16
CA THR A 49 1.22 2.79 5.09
C THR A 49 1.16 3.29 6.53
N THR A 50 1.07 2.35 7.47
CA THR A 50 1.23 2.63 8.91
C THR A 50 2.67 2.44 9.38
N VAL A 51 3.55 1.87 8.56
CA VAL A 51 4.98 1.74 8.88
C VAL A 51 5.63 3.12 8.82
N GLY A 52 6.36 3.48 9.88
CA GLY A 52 6.85 4.84 10.06
C GLY A 52 5.74 5.84 10.37
N ALA A 53 4.66 5.43 11.05
CA ALA A 53 3.64 6.30 11.66
C ALA A 53 3.38 5.85 13.12
N GLY A 54 2.79 6.70 13.96
CA GLY A 54 2.54 6.37 15.36
C GLY A 54 3.82 6.38 16.22
N THR A 55 4.04 5.39 17.10
CA THR A 55 5.18 5.41 18.04
C THR A 55 6.56 5.28 17.39
N GLN A 56 6.62 4.87 16.11
CA GLN A 56 7.86 4.81 15.31
C GLN A 56 8.13 6.09 14.50
N ALA A 57 7.17 7.03 14.48
CA ALA A 57 7.33 8.37 13.93
C ALA A 57 6.33 9.31 14.65
N PRO A 58 6.66 9.75 15.88
CA PRO A 58 5.72 10.47 16.76
C PRO A 58 5.22 11.80 16.17
N GLU A 59 5.90 12.33 15.16
CA GLU A 59 5.51 13.54 14.41
C GLU A 59 4.33 13.30 13.43
N ARG A 60 4.03 12.03 13.09
CA ARG A 60 2.94 11.69 12.17
C ARG A 60 1.64 11.42 12.91
N ALA A 61 0.60 12.16 12.53
CA ALA A 61 -0.74 12.03 13.09
C ALA A 61 -1.25 10.58 13.04
N ALA A 62 -1.92 10.16 14.11
CA ALA A 62 -2.53 8.84 14.16
C ALA A 62 -3.62 8.70 13.10
N MET A 63 -3.63 7.54 12.42
CA MET A 63 -4.71 7.17 11.52
C MET A 63 -5.93 6.71 12.34
N ILE A 64 -7.08 7.36 12.13
CA ILE A 64 -8.31 7.11 12.90
C ILE A 64 -9.34 6.43 11.99
N ARG A 65 -9.91 5.33 12.46
CA ARG A 65 -11.05 4.69 11.80
C ARG A 65 -12.31 5.53 12.05
N PRO A 66 -12.98 6.04 11.00
CA PRO A 66 -14.12 6.94 11.18
C PRO A 66 -15.34 6.30 11.85
N THR A 67 -15.45 4.96 11.81
CA THR A 67 -16.67 4.25 12.24
C THR A 67 -16.77 4.09 13.76
N ASP A 68 -15.64 4.05 14.46
CA ASP A 68 -15.57 3.83 15.90
C ASP A 68 -14.55 4.75 16.62
N GLY A 69 -13.83 5.60 15.87
CA GLY A 69 -12.78 6.46 16.42
C GLY A 69 -11.52 5.69 16.82
N GLY A 70 -11.43 4.40 16.51
CA GLY A 70 -10.30 3.56 16.88
C GLY A 70 -9.03 3.94 16.12
N ILE A 71 -7.91 3.99 16.84
CA ILE A 71 -6.59 4.19 16.24
C ILE A 71 -6.18 2.94 15.48
N VAL A 72 -5.71 3.11 14.24
CA VAL A 72 -5.19 2.02 13.43
C VAL A 72 -3.74 1.75 13.83
N THR A 73 -3.54 0.65 14.56
CA THR A 73 -2.21 0.25 15.09
C THR A 73 -1.56 -0.90 14.32
N ALA A 74 -2.33 -1.61 13.48
CA ALA A 74 -1.81 -2.72 12.69
C ALA A 74 -0.81 -2.22 11.64
N ALA A 75 0.35 -2.90 11.53
CA ALA A 75 1.34 -2.65 10.48
C ALA A 75 0.79 -3.08 9.12
N ARG A 76 0.46 -2.11 8.27
CA ARG A 76 -0.23 -2.32 6.99
C ARG A 76 0.35 -1.41 5.92
N CYS A 77 0.33 -1.90 4.69
CA CYS A 77 0.55 -1.11 3.48
C CYS A 77 -0.61 -1.35 2.52
N THR A 78 -1.05 -0.30 1.84
CA THR A 78 -2.14 -0.36 0.86
C THR A 78 -1.72 0.32 -0.40
N VAL A 79 -2.21 -0.22 -1.52
CA VAL A 79 -2.00 0.34 -2.85
C VAL A 79 -3.37 0.45 -3.50
N ALA A 80 -3.70 1.63 -4.02
CA ALA A 80 -4.90 1.84 -4.80
C ALA A 80 -4.54 2.51 -6.12
N ILE A 81 -5.13 2.00 -7.19
CA ILE A 81 -4.95 2.50 -8.55
C ILE A 81 -6.32 2.90 -9.09
N ASP A 82 -6.38 4.06 -9.71
CA ASP A 82 -7.59 4.58 -10.36
C ASP A 82 -7.20 5.52 -11.51
N ARG A 83 -8.12 5.78 -12.43
CA ARG A 83 -7.90 6.80 -13.48
C ARG A 83 -7.85 8.22 -12.89
N SER A 84 -8.43 8.39 -11.70
CA SER A 84 -8.43 9.66 -10.98
C SER A 84 -7.51 9.61 -9.76
N GLY A 85 -6.53 10.52 -9.70
CA GLY A 85 -5.55 10.54 -8.62
C GLY A 85 -6.14 10.77 -7.23
N ASP A 86 -7.17 11.60 -7.13
CA ASP A 86 -7.93 11.83 -5.89
C ASP A 86 -8.67 10.59 -5.40
N ILE A 87 -9.23 9.78 -6.31
CA ILE A 87 -9.86 8.49 -5.97
C ILE A 87 -8.80 7.49 -5.51
N ALA A 88 -7.66 7.41 -6.20
CA ALA A 88 -6.56 6.55 -5.78
C ALA A 88 -6.10 6.90 -4.35
N GLU A 89 -5.91 8.19 -4.05
CA GLU A 89 -5.56 8.68 -2.71
C GLU A 89 -6.62 8.35 -1.65
N ALA A 90 -7.89 8.63 -1.94
CA ALA A 90 -8.97 8.35 -1.01
C ALA A 90 -9.08 6.83 -0.74
N MET A 91 -8.90 6.00 -1.76
CA MET A 91 -9.04 4.55 -1.65
C MET A 91 -7.86 3.90 -0.91
N SER A 92 -6.63 4.37 -1.09
CA SER A 92 -5.48 3.84 -0.33
C SER A 92 -5.67 4.08 1.17
N THR A 93 -6.07 5.30 1.55
CA THR A 93 -6.38 5.64 2.95
C THR A 93 -7.58 4.85 3.48
N ALA A 94 -8.68 4.79 2.70
CA ALA A 94 -9.90 4.07 3.10
C ALA A 94 -9.63 2.58 3.35
N LEU A 95 -8.84 1.92 2.49
CA LEU A 95 -8.42 0.53 2.67
C LEU A 95 -7.58 0.36 3.94
N LEU A 96 -6.69 1.31 4.23
CA LEU A 96 -5.78 1.23 5.38
C LEU A 96 -6.57 1.25 6.70
N VAL A 97 -7.54 2.17 6.80
CA VAL A 97 -8.32 2.39 8.01
C VAL A 97 -9.58 1.55 8.12
N ALA A 98 -10.02 0.89 7.04
CA ALA A 98 -11.24 0.07 7.04
C ALA A 98 -11.15 -1.14 7.98
N ASP A 99 -12.32 -1.59 8.47
CA ASP A 99 -12.42 -2.84 9.22
C ASP A 99 -12.37 -4.02 8.24
N ALA A 100 -12.28 -5.25 8.76
CA ALA A 100 -12.11 -6.42 7.91
C ALA A 100 -13.23 -6.57 6.88
N ALA A 101 -14.48 -6.32 7.26
CA ALA A 101 -15.63 -6.47 6.36
C ALA A 101 -15.67 -5.37 5.28
N ARG A 102 -15.39 -4.13 5.65
CA ARG A 102 -15.31 -3.00 4.72
C ARG A 102 -14.11 -3.11 3.79
N ALA A 103 -12.94 -3.45 4.33
CA ALA A 103 -11.73 -3.67 3.54
C ALA A 103 -11.97 -4.76 2.49
N ARG A 104 -12.60 -5.88 2.88
CA ARG A 104 -12.98 -6.94 1.95
C ARG A 104 -13.85 -6.41 0.80
N ARG A 105 -14.93 -5.67 1.11
CA ARG A 105 -15.78 -5.07 0.07
C ARG A 105 -15.03 -4.13 -0.87
N LEU A 106 -14.13 -3.32 -0.32
CA LEU A 106 -13.32 -2.38 -1.13
C LEU A 106 -12.37 -3.14 -2.06
N LEU A 107 -11.73 -4.20 -1.59
CA LEU A 107 -10.87 -5.07 -2.39
C LEU A 107 -11.66 -5.78 -3.49
N ASP A 108 -12.80 -6.38 -3.14
CA ASP A 108 -13.62 -7.15 -4.09
C ASP A 108 -14.21 -6.29 -5.21
N ALA A 109 -14.37 -4.98 -4.98
CA ALA A 109 -14.86 -4.04 -5.98
C ALA A 109 -13.81 -3.68 -7.07
N ALA A 110 -12.51 -3.90 -6.82
CA ALA A 110 -11.46 -3.70 -7.83
C ALA A 110 -10.20 -4.54 -7.52
N PRO A 111 -10.28 -5.88 -7.59
CA PRO A 111 -9.24 -6.78 -7.06
C PRO A 111 -7.90 -6.69 -7.78
N ALA A 112 -7.87 -6.21 -9.02
CA ALA A 112 -6.62 -6.00 -9.78
C ALA A 112 -5.98 -4.61 -9.55
N ARG A 113 -6.67 -3.73 -8.83
CA ARG A 113 -6.28 -2.31 -8.66
C ARG A 113 -6.29 -1.85 -7.20
N ARG A 114 -6.63 -2.73 -6.26
CA ARG A 114 -6.69 -2.45 -4.82
C ARG A 114 -6.03 -3.58 -4.05
N PHE A 115 -5.07 -3.21 -3.22
CA PHE A 115 -4.24 -4.14 -2.47
C PHE A 115 -4.14 -3.71 -1.01
N LEU A 116 -4.14 -4.69 -0.10
CA LEU A 116 -3.95 -4.50 1.33
C LEU A 116 -3.00 -5.58 1.83
N TYR A 117 -1.84 -5.16 2.32
CA TYR A 117 -0.79 -6.00 2.87
C TYR A 117 -0.74 -5.87 4.39
N ASP A 118 -0.75 -7.02 5.06
CA ASP A 118 -0.50 -7.13 6.50
C ASP A 118 0.98 -7.41 6.72
N LEU A 119 1.70 -6.38 7.13
CA LEU A 119 3.17 -6.40 7.25
C LEU A 119 3.63 -7.10 8.53
N SER A 120 2.74 -7.31 9.49
CA SER A 120 3.06 -8.12 10.68
C SER A 120 3.35 -9.59 10.32
N LYS A 121 2.81 -10.07 9.18
CA LYS A 121 3.01 -11.44 8.70
C LYS A 121 4.28 -11.60 7.87
N ALA A 122 4.84 -10.52 7.34
CA ALA A 122 6.13 -10.55 6.63
C ALA A 122 7.29 -10.78 7.60
N ALA A 123 7.24 -10.14 8.78
CA ALA A 123 8.23 -10.32 9.85
C ALA A 123 8.32 -11.75 10.40
N ALA A 124 7.26 -12.56 10.28
CA ALA A 124 7.29 -13.97 10.72
C ALA A 124 8.13 -14.88 9.80
N ARG A 125 8.42 -14.48 8.55
CA ARG A 125 9.19 -15.30 7.60
C ARG A 125 10.69 -15.31 7.90
N THR A 126 11.21 -14.27 8.55
CA THR A 126 12.63 -14.13 8.89
C THR A 126 13.03 -14.96 10.11
N ASP A 127 12.12 -15.17 11.08
CA ASP A 127 12.43 -15.93 12.31
C ASP A 127 12.54 -17.46 12.08
N ASP A 128 11.81 -18.03 11.12
CA ASP A 128 11.91 -19.47 10.81
C ASP A 128 13.20 -19.81 10.05
N THR A 129 13.69 -18.91 9.20
CA THR A 129 14.93 -19.14 8.43
C THR A 129 16.16 -19.09 9.34
N ALA A 130 16.15 -18.21 10.35
CA ALA A 130 17.22 -18.13 11.35
C ALA A 130 17.26 -19.34 12.30
N ARG A 131 16.11 -19.95 12.61
CA ARG A 131 16.03 -21.14 13.47
C ARG A 131 16.41 -22.44 12.75
N MET A 132 16.18 -22.52 11.44
CA MET A 132 16.51 -23.72 10.66
C MET A 132 18.00 -23.81 10.27
N GLN A 133 18.75 -22.70 10.32
CA GLN A 133 20.20 -22.67 10.09
C GLN A 133 21.04 -22.91 11.37
N ALA A 134 20.39 -23.11 12.51
CA ALA A 134 21.04 -23.34 13.81
C ALA A 134 20.82 -24.76 14.37
N ALA A 135 20.34 -25.71 13.55
CA ALA A 135 20.05 -27.10 13.93
C ALA A 135 20.84 -28.10 13.08
#